data_AF-A0A6L9ISY9-F1
#
_entry.id   AF-A0A6L9ISY9-F1
#
_cell.length_a   1.000
_cell.length_b   1.000
_cell.length_c   1.000
_cell.angle_alpha   90.00
_cell.angle_beta   90.00
_cell.angle_gamma   90.00
#
_symmetry.space_group_name_H-M   'P 1'
#
loop_
_entity.id
_entity.type
_entity.pdbx_description
1 polymer ?
#
loop_
_entity_poly.entity_id
_entity_poly.type
_entity_poly.pdbx_seq_one_letter_code
_entity_poly.pdbx_strand_id
1 'polypeptide(L)'
;MSDEQRASLTGGLWFFSALALMALFISAAVQRELTFGHVVIAFVILALDVVGTVYFSSLRTREAAQDKAKGQRIDGLLHDLSDEELIILRQRLLDVDPQRETIANYLEDDGELALRK
;
A
#
# COMPACT_ATOMS: atom_id res chain seq x y z
N MET A 1 5.15 8.74 -10.68
CA MET A 1 3.92 8.91 -9.89
C MET A 1 4.16 8.19 -8.58
N SER A 2 4.14 8.92 -7.46
CA SER A 2 4.44 8.34 -6.15
C SER A 2 3.33 7.41 -5.66
N ASP A 3 3.65 6.48 -4.76
CA ASP A 3 2.68 5.53 -4.21
C ASP A 3 1.57 6.24 -3.41
N GLU A 4 1.88 7.38 -2.81
CA GLU A 4 0.90 8.25 -2.15
C GLU A 4 -0.11 8.84 -3.14
N GLN A 5 0.34 9.26 -4.33
CA GLN A 5 -0.54 9.73 -5.40
C GLN A 5 -1.42 8.60 -5.95
N ARG A 6 -0.86 7.39 -6.10
CA ARG A 6 -1.62 6.18 -6.48
C ARG A 6 -2.71 5.88 -5.46
N ALA A 7 -2.37 5.81 -4.17
CA ALA A 7 -3.31 5.52 -3.10
C ALA A 7 -4.42 6.58 -3.00
N SER A 8 -4.07 7.86 -3.14
CA SER A 8 -5.05 8.95 -3.14
C SER A 8 -5.98 8.91 -4.35
N LEU A 9 -5.46 8.61 -5.54
CA LEU A 9 -6.26 8.46 -6.75
C LEU A 9 -7.19 7.25 -6.66
N THR A 10 -6.68 6.11 -6.19
CA THR A 10 -7.49 4.91 -5.97
C THR A 10 -8.61 5.20 -4.96
N GLY A 11 -8.31 5.85 -3.83
CA GLY A 11 -9.32 6.25 -2.85
C GLY A 11 -10.38 7.19 -3.43
N GLY A 12 -9.95 8.19 -4.21
CA GLY A 12 -10.87 9.09 -4.92
C GLY A 12 -11.77 8.35 -5.92
N LEU A 13 -11.20 7.40 -6.66
CA LEU A 13 -11.93 6.60 -7.65
C LEU A 13 -12.99 5.70 -7.01
N TRP A 14 -12.67 5.12 -5.84
CA TRP A 14 -13.62 4.38 -5.00
C TRP A 14 -14.75 5.28 -4.48
N PHE A 15 -14.43 6.50 -4.05
CA PHE A 15 -15.45 7.44 -3.60
C PHE A 15 -16.41 7.84 -4.74
N PHE A 16 -15.88 8.16 -5.92
CA PHE A 16 -16.70 8.50 -7.09
C PHE A 16 -17.54 7.31 -7.58
N SER A 17 -17.02 6.08 -7.54
CA SER A 17 -17.79 4.89 -7.92
C SER A 17 -18.96 4.64 -6.97
N ALA A 18 -18.75 4.80 -5.66
CA ALA A 18 -19.82 4.72 -4.66
C ALA A 18 -20.91 5.77 -4.91
N LEU A 19 -20.51 7.00 -5.26
CA LEU A 19 -21.43 8.11 -5.55
C LEU A 19 -22.25 7.85 -6.84
N ALA A 20 -21.61 7.31 -7.87
CA ALA A 20 -22.28 6.90 -9.11
C ALA A 20 -23.28 5.75 -8.85
N LEU A 21 -22.90 4.75 -8.05
CA LEU A 21 -23.78 3.65 -7.66
C LEU A 21 -24.99 4.15 -6.88
N MET A 22 -24.79 5.03 -5.90
CA MET A 22 -25.88 5.66 -5.16
C MET A 22 -26.85 6.39 -6.09
N ALA A 23 -26.35 7.14 -7.07
CA ALA A 23 -27.18 7.84 -8.05
C ALA A 23 -28.04 6.88 -8.90
N LEU A 24 -27.51 5.72 -9.28
CA LEU A 24 -28.26 4.69 -10.01
C LEU A 24 -29.42 4.12 -9.17
N PHE A 25 -29.19 3.86 -7.88
CA PHE A 25 -30.24 3.39 -6.98
C PHE A 25 -31.32 4.46 -6.73
N ILE A 26 -30.93 5.72 -6.59
CA ILE A 26 -31.89 6.83 -6.47
C ILE A 26 -32.73 6.96 -7.75
N SER A 27 -32.11 6.86 -8.93
CA SER A 27 -32.81 6.89 -10.20
C SER A 27 -33.84 5.75 -10.32
N ALA A 28 -33.47 4.52 -9.95
CA ALA A 28 -34.38 3.39 -9.91
C ALA A 28 -35.53 3.58 -8.90
N ALA A 29 -35.26 4.21 -7.75
CA ALA A 29 -36.27 4.55 -6.74
C ALA A 29 -37.32 5.53 -7.29
N VAL A 30 -36.88 6.58 -7.97
CA VAL A 30 -37.74 7.62 -8.53
C VAL A 30 -38.67 7.06 -9.61
N GLN A 31 -38.18 6.09 -10.39
CA GLN A 31 -38.98 5.40 -11.42
C GLN A 31 -39.97 4.37 -10.84
N ARG A 32 -39.96 4.15 -9.50
CA ARG A 32 -40.74 3.11 -8.79
C ARG A 32 -40.45 1.68 -9.25
N GLU A 33 -39.31 1.47 -9.93
CA GLU A 33 -38.84 0.16 -10.38
C GLU A 33 -37.84 -0.48 -9.41
N LEU A 34 -37.81 0.02 -8.17
CA LEU A 34 -36.90 -0.48 -7.15
C LEU A 34 -37.35 -1.86 -6.69
N THR A 35 -36.79 -2.88 -7.33
CA THR A 35 -37.05 -4.28 -7.00
C THR A 35 -36.21 -4.75 -5.80
N PHE A 36 -36.61 -5.87 -5.19
CA PHE A 36 -35.82 -6.53 -4.15
C PHE A 36 -34.37 -6.80 -4.58
N GLY A 37 -34.13 -7.11 -5.85
CA GLY A 37 -32.78 -7.31 -6.40
C GLY A 37 -31.88 -6.09 -6.25
N HIS A 38 -32.43 -4.88 -6.41
CA HIS A 38 -31.69 -3.65 -6.20
C HIS A 38 -31.23 -3.52 -4.75
N VAL A 39 -32.11 -3.80 -3.79
CA VAL A 39 -31.78 -3.72 -2.35
C VAL A 39 -30.66 -4.70 -2.00
N VAL A 40 -30.73 -5.94 -2.50
CA VAL A 40 -29.70 -6.95 -2.25
C VAL A 40 -28.35 -6.52 -2.84
N ILE A 41 -28.32 -6.03 -4.08
CA ILE A 41 -27.08 -5.57 -4.72
C ILE A 41 -26.49 -4.38 -3.97
N ALA A 42 -27.32 -3.41 -3.57
CA ALA A 42 -26.88 -2.26 -2.79
C ALA A 42 -26.21 -2.71 -1.47
N PHE A 43 -26.79 -3.70 -0.80
CA PHE A 43 -26.26 -4.22 0.45
C PHE A 43 -24.91 -4.94 0.26
N VAL A 44 -24.76 -5.72 -0.81
CA VAL A 44 -23.49 -6.39 -1.16
C VAL A 44 -22.40 -5.37 -1.47
N ILE A 45 -22.72 -4.36 -2.27
CA ILE A 45 -21.78 -3.28 -2.62
C ILE A 45 -21.34 -2.53 -1.35
N LEU A 46 -22.27 -2.18 -0.48
CA LEU A 46 -21.97 -1.47 0.77
C LEU A 46 -21.11 -2.33 1.71
N ALA A 47 -21.40 -3.63 1.81
CA ALA A 47 -20.58 -4.55 2.59
C ALA A 47 -19.14 -4.66 2.04
N LEU A 48 -18.98 -4.77 0.73
CA LEU A 48 -17.67 -4.82 0.08
C LEU A 48 -16.89 -3.51 0.26
N ASP A 49 -17.58 -2.36 0.20
CA ASP A 49 -16.95 -1.04 0.36
C ASP A 49 -16.43 -0.82 1.79
N VAL A 50 -17.24 -1.18 2.80
CA VAL A 50 -16.82 -1.11 4.21
C VAL A 50 -15.63 -2.04 4.47
N VAL A 51 -15.70 -3.29 4.03
CA VAL A 51 -14.62 -4.27 4.24
C VAL A 51 -13.36 -3.85 3.47
N GLY A 52 -13.51 -3.42 2.22
CA GLY A 52 -12.40 -2.96 1.38
C GLY A 52 -11.71 -1.74 1.97
N THR A 53 -12.47 -0.74 2.40
CA THR A 53 -11.92 0.49 3.00
C THR A 53 -11.16 0.21 4.29
N VAL A 54 -11.70 -0.63 5.18
CA VAL A 54 -11.02 -1.05 6.41
C VAL A 54 -9.74 -1.83 6.10
N TYR A 55 -9.80 -2.76 5.15
CA TYR A 55 -8.64 -3.55 4.73
C TYR A 55 -7.52 -2.68 4.16
N PHE A 56 -7.82 -1.81 3.19
CA PHE A 56 -6.85 -0.89 2.59
C PHE A 56 -6.26 0.09 3.61
N SER A 57 -7.08 0.61 4.54
CA SER A 57 -6.60 1.48 5.61
C SER A 57 -5.62 0.75 6.54
N SER A 58 -5.90 -0.52 6.86
CA SER A 58 -5.05 -1.35 7.73
C SER A 58 -3.69 -1.69 7.09
N LEU A 59 -3.65 -1.89 5.77
CA LEU A 59 -2.40 -2.14 5.04
C LEU A 59 -1.49 -0.91 5.07
N ARG A 60 -2.06 0.27 4.79
CA ARG A 60 -1.31 1.53 4.78
C ARG A 60 -0.72 1.88 6.16
N THR A 61 -1.45 1.58 7.24
CA THR A 61 -0.95 1.79 8.60
C THR A 61 0.18 0.83 8.96
N ARG A 62 0.13 -0.42 8.49
CA ARG A 62 1.21 -1.40 8.69
C ARG A 62 2.48 -1.01 7.94
N GLU A 63 2.35 -0.60 6.69
CA GLU A 63 3.48 -0.17 5.86
C GLU A 63 4.16 1.07 6.48
N ALA A 64 3.39 2.09 6.85
CA ALA A 64 3.92 3.27 7.53
C ALA A 64 4.58 2.95 8.89
N ALA A 65 4.05 1.98 9.64
CA ALA A 65 4.64 1.54 10.90
C ALA A 65 5.95 0.79 10.69
N GLN A 66 6.03 -0.05 9.65
CA GLN A 66 7.23 -0.80 9.30
C GLN A 66 8.36 0.13 8.83
N ASP A 67 8.05 1.14 8.01
CA ASP A 67 9.04 2.12 7.55
C ASP A 67 9.56 2.98 8.69
N LYS A 68 8.68 3.41 9.60
CA LYS A 68 9.08 4.14 10.81
C LYS A 68 9.99 3.29 11.72
N ALA A 69 9.68 2.00 11.87
CA ALA A 69 10.50 1.08 12.66
C ALA A 69 11.88 0.85 12.03
N LYS A 70 11.96 0.76 10.69
CA LYS A 70 13.25 0.68 9.97
C LYS A 70 14.08 1.94 10.17
N GLY A 71 13.47 3.13 10.03
CA GLY A 71 14.15 4.42 10.25
C GLY A 71 14.71 4.55 11.66
N GLN A 72 13.92 4.22 12.68
CA GLN A 72 14.38 4.25 14.08
C GLN A 72 15.52 3.25 14.36
N ARG A 73 15.51 2.09 13.71
CA ARG A 73 16.59 1.11 13.86
C ARG A 73 17.89 1.61 13.22
N ILE A 74 17.82 2.26 12.07
CA ILE A 74 18.97 2.86 11.40
C ILE A 74 19.51 4.03 12.21
N ASP A 75 18.65 4.93 12.70
CA ASP A 75 19.06 6.05 13.55
C ASP A 75 19.72 5.58 14.85
N GLY A 76 19.18 4.52 15.47
CA GLY A 76 19.81 3.91 16.65
C GLY A 76 21.20 3.35 16.35
N LEU A 77 21.35 2.60 15.25
CA LEU A 77 22.64 2.07 14.83
C LEU A 77 23.65 3.17 14.47
N LEU A 78 23.20 4.28 13.86
CA LEU A 78 24.04 5.43 13.56
C LEU A 78 24.47 6.19 14.81
N HIS A 79 23.60 6.26 15.83
CA HIS A 79 23.91 6.91 17.10
C HIS A 79 24.89 6.10 17.96
N ASP A 80 24.86 4.77 17.83
CA ASP A 80 25.76 3.87 18.54
C ASP A 80 27.15 3.73 17.88
N LEU A 81 27.33 4.26 16.66
CA LEU A 81 28.62 4.26 15.95
C LEU A 81 29.47 5.46 16.37
N SER A 82 30.76 5.22 16.58
CA SER A 82 31.73 6.29 16.80
C SER A 82 32.00 7.10 15.51
N ASP A 83 32.47 8.34 15.66
CA ASP A 83 32.76 9.24 14.52
C ASP A 83 33.69 8.61 13.47
N GLU A 84 34.61 7.74 13.91
CA GLU A 84 35.58 7.05 13.06
C GLU A 84 34.92 5.90 12.27
N GLU A 85 33.99 5.18 12.90
CA GLU A 85 33.19 4.14 12.24
C GLU A 85 32.17 4.74 11.25
N LEU A 86 31.64 5.93 11.55
CA LEU A 86 30.79 6.70 10.63
C LEU A 86 31.53 7.10 9.35
N ILE A 87 32.81 7.47 9.45
CA ILE A 87 33.65 7.79 8.29
C ILE A 87 33.87 6.54 7.42
N ILE A 88 34.19 5.41 8.04
CA ILE A 88 34.38 4.12 7.34
C ILE A 88 33.07 3.67 6.67
N LEU A 89 31.93 3.80 7.37
CA LEU A 89 30.62 3.44 6.83
C LEU A 89 30.25 4.33 5.62
N ARG A 90 30.48 5.64 5.72
CA ARG A 90 30.28 6.58 4.61
C ARG A 90 31.15 6.21 3.40
N GLN A 91 32.39 5.82 3.65
CA GLN A 91 33.32 5.45 2.58
C GLN A 91 32.91 4.14 1.90
N ARG A 92 32.38 3.16 2.66
CA ARG A 92 31.77 1.94 2.08
C ARG A 92 30.50 2.22 1.29
N LEU A 93 29.60 3.06 1.81
CA LEU A 93 28.37 3.43 1.11
C LEU A 93 28.62 4.16 -0.22
N LEU A 94 29.73 4.88 -0.34
CA LEU A 94 30.17 5.51 -1.59
C LEU A 94 30.77 4.52 -2.59
N ASP A 95 31.32 3.41 -2.11
CA ASP A 95 31.99 2.38 -2.92
C ASP A 95 31.02 1.26 -3.35
N VAL A 96 29.89 1.14 -2.66
CA VAL A 96 28.79 0.22 -3.01
C VAL A 96 27.98 0.81 -4.15
N ASP A 97 28.02 0.17 -5.32
CA ASP A 97 27.17 0.51 -6.47
C ASP A 97 25.70 0.22 -6.14
N PRO A 98 24.85 1.25 -5.95
CA PRO A 98 23.47 1.09 -5.50
C PRO A 98 22.62 0.30 -6.50
N GLN A 99 23.02 0.22 -7.79
CA GLN A 99 22.29 -0.55 -8.78
C GLN A 99 22.45 -2.06 -8.59
N ARG A 100 23.59 -2.53 -8.07
CA ARG A 100 23.90 -3.97 -8.00
C ARG A 100 23.24 -4.66 -6.81
N GLU A 101 23.16 -3.97 -5.67
CA GLU A 101 22.60 -4.52 -4.42
C GLU A 101 21.06 -4.41 -4.37
N THR A 102 20.49 -3.37 -4.97
CA THR A 102 19.03 -3.23 -5.08
C THR A 102 18.43 -4.30 -5.99
N ILE A 103 19.13 -4.66 -7.07
CA ILE A 103 18.72 -5.74 -7.98
C ILE A 103 18.82 -7.10 -7.29
N ALA A 104 19.88 -7.36 -6.50
CA ALA A 104 20.04 -8.61 -5.77
C ALA A 104 18.95 -8.81 -4.70
N ASN A 105 18.63 -7.77 -3.92
CA ASN A 105 17.57 -7.85 -2.91
C ASN A 105 16.17 -7.97 -3.50
N TYR A 106 15.92 -7.45 -4.72
CA TYR A 106 14.65 -7.65 -5.42
C TYR A 106 14.50 -9.06 -6.04
N LEU A 107 15.63 -9.71 -6.37
CA LEU A 107 15.65 -11.05 -6.96
C LEU A 107 15.65 -12.18 -5.90
N GLU A 108 16.00 -11.87 -4.65
CA GLU A 108 16.04 -12.86 -3.57
C GLU A 108 14.66 -13.03 -2.87
N ASP A 109 13.74 -12.06 -3.00
CA ASP A 109 12.39 -12.11 -2.42
C ASP A 109 11.36 -12.84 -3.32
N ASP A 110 11.69 -13.06 -4.60
CA ASP A 110 10.96 -13.96 -5.51
C ASP A 110 11.50 -15.39 -5.34
N GLY A 111 11.05 -16.10 -4.31
CA GLY A 111 11.49 -17.45 -3.93
C GLY A 111 11.25 -18.58 -4.96
N GLU A 112 11.83 -18.50 -6.16
CA GLU A 112 11.63 -19.46 -7.25
C GLU A 112 12.92 -20.03 -7.89
N LEU A 113 14.08 -20.02 -7.22
CA LEU A 113 15.30 -20.67 -7.77
C LEU A 113 15.97 -21.70 -6.83
N ALA A 114 15.21 -22.31 -5.92
CA ALA A 114 15.67 -23.45 -5.11
C ALA A 114 15.05 -24.81 -5.52
N LEU A 115 14.77 -25.02 -6.81
CA LEU A 115 14.33 -26.33 -7.33
C LEU A 115 14.77 -26.56 -8.79
N ARG A 116 16.09 -26.66 -9.01
CA ARG A 116 16.62 -27.52 -10.08
C ARG A 116 17.72 -28.39 -9.51
N LYS A 117 17.39 -29.67 -9.37
CA LYS A 117 18.32 -30.78 -9.24
C LYS A 117 18.39 -31.48 -10.59
#